data_AF-A0AAN4R5J1-F1
#
_entry.id   AF-A0AAN4R5J1-F1
#
_cell.length_a   1.000
_cell.length_b   1.000
_cell.length_c   1.000
_cell.angle_alpha   90.00
_cell.angle_beta   90.00
_cell.angle_gamma   90.00
#
_symmetry.space_group_name_H-M   'P 1'
#
loop_
_entity.id
_entity.type
_entity.pdbx_description
1 polymer ?
#
loop_
_entity_poly.entity_id
_entity_poly.type
_entity_poly.pdbx_seq_one_letter_code
_entity_poly.pdbx_strand_id
1 'polypeptide(L)' 'MSRVNRPVRWDQMQKRIQARKAALGITDSAESVEALRNKGDKRTASKRELLRRVTQRSVDAGLEPVAAYF' A
#
# COMPACT_ATOMS: atom_id res chain seq x y z
N MET A 1 -15.74 0.57 -33.86
CA MET A 1 -16.44 0.41 -32.57
C MET A 1 -15.64 1.12 -31.47
N SER A 2 -16.05 2.33 -31.09
CA SER A 2 -15.34 3.12 -30.07
C SER A 2 -15.68 2.55 -28.69
N ARG A 3 -14.68 2.10 -27.93
CA ARG A 3 -14.89 1.65 -26.54
C ARG A 3 -15.20 2.90 -25.72
N VAL A 4 -16.49 3.16 -25.49
CA VAL A 4 -16.93 4.18 -24.54
C VAL A 4 -16.42 3.75 -23.16
N ASN A 5 -15.36 4.40 -22.70
CA ASN A 5 -14.79 4.15 -21.38
C ASN A 5 -15.75 4.75 -20.34
N ARG A 6 -16.81 4.01 -19.99
CA ARG A 6 -17.74 4.44 -18.95
C ARG A 6 -16.98 4.50 -17.62
N PRO A 7 -17.06 5.61 -16.87
CA PRO A 7 -16.48 5.66 -15.55
C PRO A 7 -17.12 4.60 -14.68
N VAL A 8 -16.31 3.66 -14.20
CA VAL A 8 -16.73 2.66 -13.23
C VAL A 8 -16.75 3.35 -11.87
N ARG A 9 -17.87 3.27 -11.16
CA ARG A 9 -17.93 3.79 -9.79
C ARG A 9 -16.94 3.03 -8.91
N TRP A 10 -16.31 3.73 -7.98
CA TRP A 10 -15.27 3.16 -7.12
C TRP A 10 -15.71 1.89 -6.39
N ASP A 11 -16.94 1.87 -5.87
CA ASP A 11 -17.53 0.71 -5.18
C ASP A 11 -17.65 -0.51 -6.10
N GLN A 12 -18.04 -0.29 -7.36
CA GLN A 12 -18.12 -1.34 -8.36
C GLN A 12 -16.74 -1.88 -8.74
N MET A 13 -15.74 -1.00 -8.81
CA MET A 13 -14.36 -1.40 -9.05
C MET A 13 -13.81 -2.23 -7.89
N GLN A 14 -14.04 -1.81 -6.64
CA GLN A 14 -13.62 -2.56 -5.45
C GLN A 14 -14.22 -3.96 -5.41
N LYS A 15 -15.54 -4.09 -5.69
CA LYS A 15 -16.21 -5.40 -5.77
C LYS A 15 -15.58 -6.32 -6.81
N ARG A 16 -15.24 -5.79 -8.00
CA ARG A 16 -14.57 -6.55 -9.06
C ARG A 16 -13.16 -7.01 -8.64
N ILE A 17 -12.40 -6.16 -7.96
CA ILE A 17 -11.07 -6.51 -7.44
C ILE A 17 -11.19 -7.64 -6.42
N GLN A 18 -12.11 -7.54 -5.46
CA GLN A 18 -12.28 -8.56 -4.43
C GLN A 18 -12.71 -9.92 -5.03
N ALA A 19 -13.63 -9.92 -5.99
CA ALA A 19 -14.01 -11.13 -6.70
C ALA A 19 -12.82 -11.75 -7.47
N ARG A 20 -11.97 -10.92 -8.09
CA ARG A 20 -10.78 -11.38 -8.81
C ARG A 20 -9.73 -11.95 -7.85
N LYS A 21 -9.52 -11.33 -6.70
CA LYS A 21 -8.62 -11.84 -5.65
C LYS A 21 -9.06 -13.21 -5.16
N ALA A 22 -10.35 -13.36 -4.84
CA ALA A 22 -10.93 -14.64 -4.43
C ALA A 22 -10.73 -15.73 -5.50
N ALA A 23 -10.99 -15.41 -6.78
CA ALA A 23 -10.78 -16.35 -7.88
C ALA A 23 -9.31 -16.78 -8.07
N LEU A 24 -8.36 -15.96 -7.63
CA LEU A 24 -6.93 -16.24 -7.67
C LEU A 24 -6.40 -16.89 -6.37
N GLY A 25 -7.27 -17.15 -5.39
CA GLY A 25 -6.86 -17.65 -4.07
C GLY A 25 -6.07 -16.62 -3.24
N ILE A 26 -6.14 -15.34 -3.58
CA ILE A 26 -5.47 -14.26 -2.85
C ILE A 26 -6.37 -13.87 -1.66
N THR A 27 -5.87 -14.09 -0.45
CA THR A 27 -6.54 -13.71 0.79
C THR A 27 -5.87 -12.46 1.37
N ASP A 28 -6.58 -11.34 1.40
CA ASP A 28 -6.17 -10.11 2.13
C ASP A 28 -6.57 -10.20 3.62
N SER A 29 -6.24 -11.30 4.31
CA SER A 29 -6.44 -11.35 5.77
C SER A 29 -5.55 -10.30 6.43
N ALA A 30 -5.97 -9.79 7.60
CA ALA A 30 -5.15 -8.82 8.33
C ALA A 30 -3.74 -9.36 8.60
N GLU A 31 -3.64 -10.66 8.88
CA GLU A 31 -2.38 -11.38 9.09
C GLU A 31 -1.53 -11.48 7.82
N SER A 32 -2.10 -11.85 6.67
CA SER A 32 -1.34 -11.97 5.41
C SER A 32 -0.84 -10.60 4.94
N VAL A 33 -1.66 -9.57 5.08
CA VAL A 33 -1.29 -8.19 4.78
C VAL A 33 -0.17 -7.73 5.71
N GLU A 34 -0.25 -8.02 7.01
CA GLU A 34 0.80 -7.68 7.97
C GLU A 34 2.12 -8.42 7.67
N ALA A 35 2.05 -9.70 7.28
CA ALA A 35 3.23 -10.48 6.90
C ALA A 35 3.96 -9.92 5.67
N LEU A 36 3.22 -9.31 4.73
CA LEU A 36 3.77 -8.68 3.53
C LEU A 36 4.30 -7.25 3.76
N ARG A 37 4.04 -6.63 4.91
CA ARG A 37 4.53 -5.27 5.19
C ARG A 37 6.04 -5.24 5.30
N ASN A 38 6.64 -4.22 4.67
CA ASN A 38 8.07 -3.97 4.71
C ASN A 38 8.46 -3.27 6.03
N LYS A 39 8.51 -4.04 7.12
CA LYS A 39 8.83 -3.57 8.48
C LYS A 39 10.21 -4.06 8.92
N GLY A 40 10.83 -3.28 9.81
CA GLY A 40 11.99 -3.69 10.59
C GLY A 40 13.13 -4.31 9.78
N ASP A 41 13.39 -5.58 10.08
CA ASP A 41 14.43 -6.45 9.53
C ASP A 41 14.22 -6.81 8.05
N LYS A 42 12.98 -6.81 7.55
CA LYS A 42 12.65 -7.01 6.13
C LYS A 42 13.11 -5.85 5.23
N ARG A 43 13.50 -4.71 5.81
CA ARG A 43 13.99 -3.56 5.06
C ARG A 43 15.44 -3.73 4.64
N THR A 44 15.78 -3.28 3.44
CA THR A 44 17.17 -3.08 3.05
C THR A 44 17.79 -1.91 3.83
N ALA A 45 19.12 -1.87 3.93
CA ALA A 45 19.84 -0.77 4.58
C ALA A 45 19.50 0.58 3.93
N SER A 46 19.49 0.65 2.60
CA SER A 46 19.15 1.86 1.83
C SER A 46 17.73 2.34 2.11
N LYS A 47 16.77 1.42 2.28
CA LYS A 47 15.39 1.76 2.63
C LYS A 47 15.30 2.34 4.03
N ARG A 48 16.01 1.78 5.01
CA ARG A 48 16.05 2.32 6.38
C ARG A 48 16.61 3.74 6.39
N GLU A 49 17.70 3.99 5.68
CA GLU A 49 18.30 5.32 5.60
C GLU A 49 17.38 6.33 4.90
N LEU A 50 16.73 5.94 3.80
CA LEU A 50 15.74 6.78 3.15
C LEU A 50 14.61 7.17 4.11
N LEU A 51 14.03 6.20 4.82
CA LEU A 51 12.94 6.47 5.76
C LEU A 51 13.41 7.38 6.91
N ARG A 52 14.62 7.16 7.44
CA ARG A 52 15.21 8.04 8.46
C ARG A 52 15.29 9.49 7.99
N ARG A 53 15.76 9.74 6.76
CA ARG A 53 15.83 11.09 6.17
C ARG A 53 14.46 11.71 5.98
N VAL A 54 13.49 10.94 5.50
CA VAL A 54 12.11 11.43 5.30
C VAL A 54 11.49 11.81 6.64
N THR A 55 11.63 10.95 7.65
CA THR A 55 11.19 11.23 9.03
C THR A 55 11.83 12.50 9.57
N GLN A 56 13.14 12.68 9.42
CA GLN A 56 13.82 13.88 9.88
C GLN A 56 13.25 15.14 9.20
N ARG A 57 13.03 15.13 7.88
CA ARG A 57 12.42 16.26 7.17
C ARG A 57 11.02 16.59 7.66
N SER A 58 10.21 15.58 8.02
CA SER A 58 8.89 15.80 8.61
C SER A 58 9.01 16.52 9.95
N VAL A 59 9.91 16.05 10.82
CA VAL A 59 10.19 16.68 12.12
C VAL A 59 10.67 18.13 11.93
N ASP A 60 11.62 18.37 11.03
CA ASP A 60 12.15 19.71 10.75
C ASP A 60 11.06 20.67 10.21
N ALA A 61 10.04 20.12 9.54
CA ALA A 61 8.88 20.86 9.05
C ALA A 61 7.74 21.00 10.08
N GLY A 62 7.90 20.48 11.30
CA GLY A 62 6.85 20.47 12.33
C GLY A 62 5.66 19.56 12.01
N LEU A 63 5.88 18.56 11.15
CA LEU A 63 4.86 17.59 10.74
C LEU A 63 5.06 16.27 11.47
N GLU A 64 3.96 15.65 11.91
CA GLU A 64 3.99 14.32 12.53
C GLU A 64 4.42 13.27 11.50
N PRO A 65 5.51 12.54 11.72
CA PRO A 65 5.96 11.51 10.78
C PRO A 65 5.00 10.31 10.73
N VAL A 66 4.50 9.99 9.53
CA VAL A 66 3.63 8.80 9.35
C VAL A 66 4.46 7.55 9.10
N ALA A 67 4.15 6.48 9.83
CA ALA A 67 4.79 5.19 9.64
C ALA A 67 4.51 4.62 8.23
N ALA A 68 5.58 4.49 7.45
CA ALA A 68 5.55 3.93 6.11
C ALA A 68 5.88 2.42 6.10
N TYR A 69 4.99 1.58 5.58
CA TYR A 69 5.19 0.13 5.49
C TYR A 69 5.23 -0.42 4.05
N PHE A 70 5.44 0.48 3.08
CA PHE A 70 5.61 0.18 1.65
C PHE A 70 7.01 -0.33 1.32
#